data_AF-A0A354R777-F1
#
_entry.id   AF-A0A354R777-F1
#
_cell.length_a   1.000
_cell.length_b   1.000
_cell.length_c   1.000
_cell.angle_alpha   90.00
_cell.angle_beta   90.00
_cell.angle_gamma   90.00
#
_symmetry.space_group_name_H-M   'P 1'
#
loop_
_entity.id
_entity.type
_entity.pdbx_description
1 polymer ?
#
loop_
_entity_poly.entity_id
_entity_poly.type
_entity_poly.pdbx_seq_one_letter_code
_entity_poly.pdbx_strand_id
1 'polypeptide(L)'
;SAADALIAQAIGTDGIEKTMDAIEAEVRPTLAPGERLLMRRSPGYGTIPLELSRDILAKLDATKKLGITLTDSFLLVPSKSVTAFADIERS
;
A
#
# COMPACT_ATOMS: atom_id res chain seq x y z
N SER A 1 9.78 -15.69 -20.63
CA SER A 1 11.20 -15.32 -20.70
C SER A 1 11.56 -14.36 -19.56
N ALA A 2 12.83 -14.03 -19.34
CA ALA A 2 13.21 -13.01 -18.35
C ALA A 2 12.59 -11.63 -18.69
N ALA A 3 12.42 -11.33 -19.98
CA ALA A 3 11.78 -10.10 -20.44
C ALA A 3 10.28 -10.05 -20.08
N ASP A 4 9.54 -11.14 -20.30
CA ASP A 4 8.11 -11.20 -19.96
C ASP A 4 7.87 -11.03 -18.46
N ALA A 5 8.74 -11.61 -17.63
CA ALA A 5 8.68 -11.45 -16.18
C ALA A 5 8.94 -10.00 -15.77
N LEU A 6 9.93 -9.32 -16.36
CA LEU A 6 10.20 -7.91 -16.09
C LEU A 6 9.03 -7.01 -16.50
N ILE A 7 8.43 -7.27 -17.67
CA ILE A 7 7.26 -6.53 -18.17
C ILE A 7 6.07 -6.74 -17.23
N ALA A 8 5.77 -7.97 -16.82
CA ALA A 8 4.70 -8.25 -15.88
C ALA A 8 4.93 -7.56 -14.52
N GLN A 9 6.18 -7.50 -14.06
CA GLN A 9 6.54 -6.80 -12.83
C GLN A 9 6.33 -5.29 -12.97
N ALA A 10 6.72 -4.69 -14.10
CA ALA A 10 6.54 -3.26 -14.35
C ALA A 10 5.04 -2.88 -14.42
N ILE A 11 4.24 -3.67 -15.14
CA ILE A 11 2.78 -3.48 -15.23
C ILE A 11 2.13 -3.63 -13.84
N GLY A 12 2.55 -4.63 -13.06
CA GLY A 12 2.04 -4.82 -11.70
C GLY A 12 2.34 -3.64 -10.79
N THR A 13 3.55 -3.08 -10.85
CA THR A 13 3.92 -1.88 -10.08
C THR A 13 3.12 -0.65 -10.54
N ASP A 14 3.07 -0.37 -11.84
CA ASP A 14 2.32 0.77 -12.39
C ASP A 14 0.82 0.71 -12.05
N GLY A 15 0.22 -0.48 -12.10
CA GLY A 15 -1.18 -0.69 -11.71
C GLY A 15 -1.44 -0.42 -10.23
N ILE A 16 -0.52 -0.81 -9.35
CA ILE A 16 -0.59 -0.52 -7.91
C ILE A 16 -0.54 0.98 -7.66
N GLU A 17 0.45 1.68 -8.24
CA GLU A 17 0.61 3.12 -8.02
C GLU A 17 -0.62 3.91 -8.49
N LYS A 18 -1.15 3.59 -9.68
CA LYS A 18 -2.38 4.22 -10.19
C LYS A 18 -3.59 3.99 -9.29
N THR A 19 -3.70 2.80 -8.72
CA THR A 19 -4.80 2.46 -7.80
C THR A 19 -4.65 3.24 -6.49
N MET A 20 -3.44 3.38 -5.95
CA MET A 20 -3.19 4.18 -4.75
C MET A 20 -3.47 5.66 -4.99
N ASP A 21 -3.04 6.20 -6.14
CA ASP A 21 -3.30 7.60 -6.50
C ASP A 21 -4.79 7.88 -6.66
N ALA A 22 -5.56 6.94 -7.21
CA ALA A 22 -7.02 7.03 -7.31
C ALA A 22 -7.68 7.06 -5.93
N ILE A 23 -7.28 6.17 -5.01
CA ILE A 23 -7.78 6.16 -3.63
C ILE A 23 -7.47 7.49 -2.92
N GLU A 24 -6.26 8.03 -3.07
CA GLU A 24 -5.94 9.34 -2.51
C GLU A 24 -6.79 10.47 -3.11
N ALA A 25 -7.07 10.42 -4.42
CA ALA A 25 -7.96 11.37 -5.08
C ALA A 25 -9.41 11.28 -4.58
N GLU A 26 -9.87 10.09 -4.19
CA GLU A 26 -11.18 9.89 -3.57
C GLU A 26 -11.24 10.39 -2.11
N VAL A 27 -10.14 10.28 -1.36
CA VAL A 27 -10.08 10.72 0.05
C VAL A 27 -9.91 12.23 0.20
N ARG A 28 -9.12 12.89 -0.67
CA ARG A 28 -8.88 14.34 -0.59
C ARG A 28 -10.15 15.21 -0.47
N PRO A 29 -11.22 15.01 -1.25
CA PRO A 29 -12.44 15.82 -1.14
C PRO A 29 -13.26 15.54 0.13
N THR A 30 -12.98 14.47 0.89
CA THR A 30 -13.69 14.15 2.13
C THR A 30 -13.08 14.83 3.35
N LEU A 31 -11.96 15.53 3.19
CA LEU A 31 -11.25 16.21 4.29
C LEU A 31 -11.99 17.48 4.72
N ALA A 32 -11.96 17.77 6.03
CA ALA A 32 -12.53 19.00 6.56
C ALA A 32 -11.65 20.22 6.22
N PRO A 33 -12.20 21.46 6.26
CA PRO A 33 -11.38 22.66 6.20
C PRO A 33 -10.27 22.65 7.26
N GLY A 34 -9.03 22.91 6.85
CA GLY A 34 -7.86 22.85 7.73
C GLY A 34 -7.22 21.47 7.88
N GLU A 35 -7.75 20.45 7.20
CA GLU A 35 -7.12 19.11 7.12
C GLU A 35 -6.34 18.92 5.82
N ARG A 36 -5.20 18.21 5.91
CA ARG A 36 -4.39 17.81 4.75
C ARG A 36 -4.02 16.34 4.85
N LEU A 37 -4.28 15.59 3.78
CA LEU A 37 -3.74 14.24 3.61
C LEU A 37 -2.24 14.32 3.31
N LEU A 38 -1.42 13.64 4.12
CA LEU A 38 0.02 13.51 3.92
C LEU A 38 0.35 12.40 2.93
N MET A 39 1.62 12.37 2.49
CA MET A 39 2.11 11.32 1.60
C MET A 39 1.96 9.94 2.24
N ARG A 40 1.51 8.96 1.46
CA ARG A 40 1.44 7.56 1.89
C ARG A 40 2.82 7.03 2.29
N ARG A 41 2.85 6.21 3.32
CA ARG A 41 4.06 5.54 3.84
C ARG A 41 3.82 4.04 3.91
N SER A 42 4.78 3.26 3.44
CA SER A 42 4.74 1.79 3.48
C SER A 42 5.69 1.27 4.56
N PRO A 43 5.31 0.21 5.31
CA PRO A 43 6.24 -0.58 6.10
C PRO A 43 7.46 -1.03 5.29
N GLY A 44 8.63 -1.08 5.93
CA GLY A 44 9.90 -1.44 5.30
C GLY A 44 10.64 -0.28 4.62
N TYR A 45 10.06 0.93 4.60
CA TYR A 45 10.70 2.14 4.12
C TYR A 45 10.96 3.14 5.25
N GLY A 46 12.12 3.79 5.21
CA GLY A 46 12.53 4.78 6.21
C GLY A 46 12.66 4.15 7.60
N THR A 47 11.97 4.71 8.59
CA THR A 47 11.99 4.25 9.99
C THR A 47 10.83 3.31 10.34
N ILE A 48 10.01 2.89 9.36
CA ILE A 48 8.81 2.10 9.60
C ILE A 48 9.15 0.61 9.57
N PRO A 49 8.94 -0.14 10.68
CA PRO A 49 9.21 -1.57 10.73
C PRO A 49 8.39 -2.34 9.70
N LEU A 50 9.00 -3.33 9.04
CA LEU A 50 8.37 -4.13 7.98
C LEU A 50 7.18 -4.95 8.52
N GLU A 51 7.28 -5.38 9.78
CA GLU A 51 6.32 -6.20 10.50
C GLU A 51 4.95 -5.54 10.64
N LEU A 52 4.89 -4.21 10.58
CA LEU A 52 3.65 -3.43 10.66
C LEU A 52 2.67 -3.77 9.54
N SER A 53 3.15 -4.32 8.42
CA SER A 53 2.31 -4.84 7.33
C SER A 53 1.28 -5.85 7.86
N ARG A 54 1.63 -6.62 8.91
CA ARG A 54 0.73 -7.60 9.54
C ARG A 54 -0.52 -6.93 10.10
N ASP A 55 -0.34 -5.83 10.81
CA ASP A 55 -1.43 -5.10 11.44
C ASP A 55 -2.34 -4.44 10.40
N ILE A 56 -1.74 -3.91 9.33
CA ILE A 56 -2.51 -3.34 8.20
C ILE A 56 -3.37 -4.42 7.54
N LEU A 57 -2.79 -5.58 7.20
CA LEU A 57 -3.55 -6.68 6.60
C LEU A 57 -4.68 -7.16 7.51
N ALA A 58 -4.43 -7.27 8.81
CA ALA A 58 -5.44 -7.68 9.79
C ALA A 58 -6.57 -6.65 9.90
N LYS A 59 -6.26 -5.35 9.98
CA LYS A 59 -7.27 -4.27 10.08
C LYS A 59 -8.15 -4.16 8.83
N LEU A 60 -7.60 -4.41 7.65
CA LEU A 60 -8.35 -4.37 6.39
C LEU A 60 -9.05 -5.68 6.04
N ASP A 61 -8.77 -6.76 6.78
CA ASP A 61 -9.17 -8.14 6.45
C ASP A 61 -8.69 -8.52 5.03
N ALA A 62 -7.50 -8.04 4.67
CA ALA A 62 -6.98 -8.10 3.30
C ALA A 62 -6.63 -9.52 2.87
N THR A 63 -6.24 -10.40 3.79
CA THR A 63 -5.99 -11.81 3.48
C THR A 63 -7.27 -12.50 3.00
N LYS A 64 -8.40 -12.28 3.69
CA LYS A 64 -9.68 -12.88 3.29
C LYS A 64 -10.25 -12.24 2.03
N LYS A 65 -10.15 -10.91 1.91
CA LYS A 65 -10.77 -10.15 0.82
C LYS A 65 -9.97 -10.19 -0.48
N LEU A 66 -8.65 -10.18 -0.38
CA LEU A 66 -7.73 -9.98 -1.51
C LEU A 66 -6.72 -11.13 -1.68
N GLY A 67 -6.66 -12.07 -0.74
CA GLY A 67 -5.68 -13.18 -0.79
C GLY A 67 -4.24 -12.76 -0.49
N ILE A 68 -4.01 -11.53 -0.02
CA ILE A 68 -2.66 -11.01 0.28
C ILE A 68 -2.21 -11.51 1.65
N THR A 69 -1.01 -12.09 1.71
CA THR A 69 -0.43 -12.69 2.92
C THR A 69 1.02 -12.22 3.14
N LEU A 70 1.64 -12.66 4.23
CA LEU A 70 3.05 -12.39 4.55
C LEU A 70 3.83 -13.70 4.64
N THR A 71 5.09 -13.68 4.20
CA THR A 71 6.07 -14.72 4.54
C THR A 71 6.51 -14.62 6.01
N ASP A 72 7.28 -15.60 6.49
CA ASP A 72 7.91 -15.56 7.82
C ASP A 72 8.87 -14.37 7.99
N SER A 73 9.39 -13.84 6.89
CA SER A 73 10.22 -12.62 6.84
C SER A 73 9.43 -11.35 6.55
N PHE A 74 8.10 -11.39 6.70
CA PHE A 74 7.19 -10.25 6.51
C PHE A 74 7.17 -9.65 5.09
N LEU A 75 7.52 -10.43 4.07
CA LEU A 75 7.35 -10.01 2.68
C LEU A 75 5.93 -10.32 2.20
N LEU A 76 5.31 -9.41 1.45
CA LEU A 76 3.97 -9.60 0.92
C LEU A 76 3.95 -10.66 -0.19
N VAL A 77 2.93 -11.51 -0.16
CA VAL A 77 2.65 -12.53 -1.18
C VAL A 77 1.21 -12.36 -1.67
N PRO A 78 0.98 -12.13 -2.97
CA PRO A 78 1.97 -12.05 -4.06
C PRO A 78 2.96 -10.87 -3.95
N SER A 79 4.15 -11.01 -4.54
CA SER A 79 5.25 -10.04 -4.41
C SER A 79 4.98 -8.66 -5.01
N LYS A 80 4.01 -8.57 -5.94
CA LYS A 80 3.44 -7.30 -6.39
C LYS A 80 2.21 -6.97 -5.57
N SER A 81 2.45 -6.61 -4.32
CA SER A 81 1.46 -6.08 -3.38
C SER A 81 2.11 -4.95 -2.59
N VAL A 82 1.30 -4.01 -2.11
CA VAL A 82 1.75 -2.94 -1.21
C VAL A 82 0.78 -2.84 -0.03
N THR A 83 1.30 -2.50 1.14
CA THR A 83 0.52 -2.02 2.28
C THR A 83 1.02 -0.64 2.62
N ALA A 84 0.14 0.35 2.74
CA ALA A 84 0.53 1.70 3.08
C ALA A 84 -0.53 2.35 3.97
N PHE A 85 -0.13 3.41 4.66
CA PHE A 85 -1.01 4.28 5.42
C PHE A 85 -0.65 5.74 5.13
N ALA A 86 -1.62 6.63 5.27
CA ALA A 86 -1.42 8.06 5.11
C ALA A 86 -2.06 8.78 6.31
N ASP A 87 -1.35 9.77 6.84
CA ASP A 87 -1.83 10.55 7.96
C ASP A 87 -2.68 11.72 7.47
N ILE A 88 -3.67 12.10 8.26
CA ILE A 88 -4.39 13.36 8.09
C ILE A 88 -3.87 14.33 9.14
N GLU A 89 -3.21 15.39 8.71
CA GLU A 89 -2.75 16.48 9.56
C GLU A 89 -3.84 17.55 9.65
N ARG A 90 -4.07 18.08 10.85
CA ARG A 90 -4.99 19.21 11.08
C ARG A 90 -4.19 20.39 11.61
N SER A 91 -4.26 21.52 10.90
CA SER A 91 -3.63 22.80 11.28
C SER A 91 -4.48 23.61 12.24
#